data_AF-X6C5G4-F1
#
_entry.id   AF-X6C5G4-F1
#
_cell.length_a   1.000
_cell.length_b   1.000
_cell.length_c   1.000
_cell.angle_alpha   90.00
_cell.angle_beta   90.00
_cell.angle_gamma   90.00
#
_symmetry.space_group_name_H-M   'P 1'
#
loop_
_entity.id
_entity.type
_entity.pdbx_description
1 polymer ?
#
loop_
_entity_poly.entity_id
_entity_poly.type
_entity_poly.pdbx_seq_one_letter_code
_entity_poly.pdbx_strand_id
1 'polypeptide(L)'
;MQAAHAHTHATFLKNSVLVWDIASLRFLGAEVALVHVRWRMTGHLDPFEAIGAPRQGILLLVTVKSPAGWRIAAGQNTNEVSGAEARMPRA
;
A
#
# COMPACT_ATOMS: atom_id res chain seq x y z
N MET A 1 -5.88 -7.94 -15.26
CA MET A 1 -5.31 -7.42 -13.98
C MET A 1 -3.95 -8.06 -13.66
N GLN A 2 -3.83 -9.39 -13.57
CA GLN A 2 -2.58 -10.04 -13.18
C GLN A 2 -1.39 -9.81 -14.13
N ALA A 3 -1.60 -9.89 -15.45
CA ALA A 3 -0.54 -9.65 -16.44
C ALA A 3 0.00 -8.20 -16.39
N ALA A 4 -0.88 -7.20 -16.24
CA ALA A 4 -0.46 -5.81 -16.07
C ALA A 4 0.34 -5.62 -14.79
N HIS A 5 -0.08 -6.26 -13.68
CA HIS A 5 0.65 -6.20 -12.42
C HIS A 5 2.04 -6.85 -12.55
N ALA A 6 2.13 -8.02 -13.19
CA ALA A 6 3.39 -8.71 -13.45
C ALA A 6 4.32 -7.86 -14.34
N HIS A 7 3.78 -7.21 -15.37
CA HIS A 7 4.55 -6.30 -16.22
C HIS A 7 5.16 -5.14 -15.44
N THR A 8 4.38 -4.49 -14.57
CA THR A 8 4.88 -3.41 -13.69
C THR A 8 6.04 -3.88 -12.80
N HIS A 9 5.95 -5.10 -12.25
CA HIS A 9 7.04 -5.70 -11.46
C HIS A 9 8.27 -6.04 -12.29
N ALA A 10 8.09 -6.44 -13.54
CA ALA A 10 9.19 -6.75 -14.45
C ALA A 10 9.88 -5.50 -15.04
N THR A 11 9.23 -4.34 -15.02
CA THR A 11 9.75 -3.10 -15.63
C THR A 11 10.04 -2.02 -14.58
N PHE A 12 9.06 -1.19 -14.27
CA PHE A 12 9.17 -0.01 -13.40
C PHE A 12 9.62 -0.37 -11.97
N LEU A 13 9.17 -1.50 -11.43
CA LEU A 13 9.48 -1.94 -10.07
C LEU A 13 10.58 -2.99 -9.97
N LYS A 14 11.25 -3.36 -11.07
CA LYS A 14 12.16 -4.52 -11.10
C LYS A 14 13.31 -4.47 -10.08
N ASN A 15 13.78 -3.26 -9.76
CA ASN A 15 14.85 -3.00 -8.79
C ASN A 15 14.31 -2.39 -7.48
N SER A 16 12.99 -2.29 -7.34
CA SER A 16 12.38 -1.58 -6.22
C SER A 16 12.42 -2.40 -4.94
N VAL A 17 12.62 -1.70 -3.83
CA VAL A 17 12.47 -2.25 -2.49
C VAL A 17 11.34 -1.52 -1.81
N LEU A 18 10.31 -2.27 -1.41
CA LEU A 18 9.19 -1.77 -0.64
C LEU A 18 9.38 -2.21 0.82
N VAL A 19 9.42 -1.25 1.75
CA VAL A 19 9.38 -1.50 3.19
C VAL A 19 8.05 -0.98 3.73
N TRP A 20 7.48 -1.66 4.71
CA TRP A 20 6.17 -1.32 5.25
C TRP A 20 6.03 -1.62 6.74
N ASP A 21 5.13 -0.88 7.39
CA ASP A 21 4.74 -1.04 8.78
C ASP A 21 3.21 -0.91 8.94
N ILE A 22 2.66 -1.60 9.94
CA ILE A 22 1.24 -1.46 10.29
C ILE A 22 1.07 -0.17 11.10
N ALA A 23 0.50 0.85 10.46
CA ALA A 23 0.23 2.14 11.08
C ALA A 23 -0.95 2.09 12.06
N SER A 24 -1.97 1.28 11.75
CA SER A 24 -3.09 1.02 12.66
C SER A 24 -3.87 -0.22 12.22
N LEU A 25 -4.51 -0.88 13.18
CA LEU A 25 -5.44 -1.98 12.94
C LEU A 25 -6.70 -1.75 13.77
N ARG A 26 -7.87 -1.91 13.14
CA ARG A 26 -9.17 -1.80 13.80
C ARG A 26 -10.10 -2.91 13.34
N PHE A 27 -10.67 -3.66 14.28
CA PHE A 27 -11.77 -4.56 13.98
C PHE A 27 -13.05 -3.75 13.76
N LEU A 28 -13.74 -3.99 12.64
CA LEU A 28 -15.08 -3.46 12.35
C LEU A 28 -16.19 -4.45 12.74
N GLY A 29 -15.80 -5.68 13.04
CA GLY A 29 -16.62 -6.77 13.56
C GLY A 29 -15.75 -7.99 13.86
N ALA A 30 -16.35 -9.09 14.32
CA ALA A 30 -15.61 -10.31 14.68
C ALA A 30 -14.82 -10.93 13.50
N GLU A 31 -15.25 -10.66 12.26
CA GLU A 31 -14.71 -11.25 11.05
C GLU A 31 -14.21 -10.21 10.03
N VAL A 32 -14.18 -8.92 10.41
CA VAL A 32 -13.74 -7.85 9.51
C VAL A 32 -12.75 -6.94 10.23
N ALA A 33 -11.58 -6.71 9.63
CA ALA A 33 -10.59 -5.78 10.13
C ALA A 33 -10.12 -4.80 9.05
N LEU A 34 -10.03 -3.54 9.44
CA LEU A 34 -9.42 -2.45 8.69
C LEU A 34 -7.96 -2.32 9.11
N VAL A 35 -7.04 -2.36 8.14
CA VAL A 35 -5.60 -2.21 8.37
C VAL A 35 -5.09 -1.04 7.55
N HIS A 36 -4.43 -0.10 8.22
CA HIS A 36 -3.63 0.93 7.55
C HIS A 36 -2.17 0.53 7.61
N VAL A 37 -1.52 0.52 6.45
CA VAL A 37 -0.11 0.19 6.27
C VAL A 37 0.59 1.42 5.72
N ARG A 38 1.63 1.89 6.41
CA ARG A 38 2.55 2.87 5.83
C ARG A 38 3.60 2.13 5.03
N TRP A 39 3.96 2.68 3.89
CA TRP A 39 4.98 2.07 3.04
C TRP A 39 5.93 3.14 2.51
N ARG A 40 7.17 2.70 2.26
CA ARG A 40 8.20 3.47 1.56
C ARG A 40 8.82 2.60 0.48
N MET A 41 9.13 3.20 -0.66
CA MET A 41 9.67 2.53 -1.82
C MET A 41 10.88 3.29 -2.38
N THR A 42 11.97 2.57 -2.59
CA THR A 42 13.17 3.05 -3.29
C THR A 42 13.46 2.17 -4.50
N GLY A 43 14.35 2.59 -5.39
CA GLY A 43 14.86 1.76 -6.49
C GLY A 43 13.91 1.50 -7.66
N HIS A 44 12.70 2.07 -7.66
CA HIS A 44 11.86 2.06 -8.86
C HIS A 44 12.46 2.96 -9.94
N LEU A 45 12.20 2.63 -11.20
CA LEU A 45 12.65 3.45 -12.33
C LEU A 45 11.63 4.53 -12.65
N ASP A 46 12.06 5.68 -13.17
CA ASP A 46 11.17 6.68 -13.74
C ASP A 46 10.88 6.36 -15.24
N PRO A 47 10.05 7.16 -15.93
CA PRO A 47 9.77 6.95 -17.36
C PRO A 47 10.98 7.07 -18.30
N PHE A 48 12.11 7.59 -17.83
CA PHE A 48 13.36 7.73 -18.58
C PHE A 48 14.39 6.65 -18.17
N GLU A 49 13.94 5.60 -17.46
CA GLU A 49 14.74 4.49 -16.96
C GLU A 49 15.82 4.86 -15.92
N ALA A 50 15.74 6.07 -15.34
CA ALA A 50 16.59 6.47 -14.21
C ALA A 50 15.98 6.01 -12.89
N ILE A 51 16.77 5.93 -11.81
CA ILE A 51 16.22 5.64 -10.47
C ILE A 51 15.37 6.84 -10.02
N GLY A 52 14.08 6.60 -9.80
CA GLY A 52 13.14 7.59 -9.33
C GLY A 52 13.38 8.01 -7.88
N ALA A 53 12.94 9.23 -7.54
CA ALA A 53 12.99 9.73 -6.16
C ALA A 53 12.19 8.82 -5.22
N PRO A 54 12.61 8.59 -3.96
CA PRO A 54 11.88 7.76 -3.01
C PRO A 54 10.40 8.11 -2.93
N ARG A 55 9.55 7.09 -2.90
CA ARG A 55 8.10 7.23 -2.75
C ARG A 55 7.67 6.75 -1.37
N GLN A 56 6.62 7.33 -0.84
CA GLN A 56 5.97 6.82 0.36
C GLN A 56 4.47 7.00 0.25
N GLY A 57 3.73 6.29 1.09
CA GLY A 57 2.28 6.37 1.08
C GLY A 57 1.62 5.51 2.13
N ILE A 58 0.30 5.41 1.98
CA ILE A 58 -0.56 4.61 2.83
C ILE A 58 -1.37 3.64 1.98
N LEU A 59 -1.47 2.41 2.47
CA LEU A 59 -2.32 1.36 1.94
C LEU A 59 -3.41 1.09 2.99
N LEU A 60 -4.66 1.24 2.59
CA LEU A 60 -5.82 0.84 3.38
C LEU A 60 -6.30 -0.53 2.89
N LEU A 61 -6.38 -1.49 3.80
CA LEU A 61 -6.84 -2.85 3.52
C LEU A 61 -8.08 -3.17 4.34
N VAL A 62 -9.13 -3.63 3.67
CA VAL A 62 -10.24 -4.33 4.33
C VAL A 62 -9.95 -5.81 4.25
N THR A 63 -9.88 -6.46 5.41
CA THR A 63 -9.64 -7.90 5.52
C THR A 63 -10.85 -8.59 6.11
N VAL A 64 -11.12 -9.79 5.59
CA VAL A 64 -12.23 -10.65 6.04
C VAL A 64 -11.68 -11.97 6.52
N LYS A 65 -12.21 -12.46 7.64
CA LYS A 65 -11.88 -13.78 8.18
C LYS A 65 -12.68 -14.84 7.46
N SER A 66 -12.02 -15.94 7.13
CA SER A 66 -12.63 -17.17 6.62
C SER A 66 -12.11 -18.37 7.42
N PRO A 67 -12.66 -19.59 7.24
CA PRO A 67 -12.08 -20.79 7.82
C PRO A 67 -10.61 -21.02 7.42
N ALA A 68 -10.20 -20.52 6.26
CA ALA A 68 -8.82 -20.56 5.78
C ALA A 68 -7.94 -19.39 6.29
N GLY A 69 -8.44 -18.60 7.22
CA GLY A 69 -7.76 -17.42 7.77
C GLY A 69 -8.22 -16.09 7.18
N TRP A 70 -7.49 -15.03 7.52
CA TRP A 70 -7.75 -13.67 7.05
C TRP A 70 -7.29 -13.49 5.61
N ARG A 71 -8.11 -12.82 4.78
CA ARG A 71 -7.78 -12.46 3.41
C ARG A 71 -8.13 -11.00 3.15
N ILE A 72 -7.39 -10.36 2.25
CA ILE A 72 -7.69 -9.00 1.79
C ILE A 72 -8.93 -9.08 0.88
N ALA A 73 -10.00 -8.42 1.27
CA ALA A 73 -11.22 -8.28 0.48
C ALA A 73 -11.20 -7.04 -0.42
N ALA A 74 -10.58 -5.95 0.06
CA ALA A 74 -10.39 -4.73 -0.70
C ALA A 74 -9.09 -4.02 -0.28
N GLY A 75 -8.50 -3.27 -1.19
CA GLY A 75 -7.31 -2.47 -0.93
C GLY A 75 -7.32 -1.17 -1.71
N GLN A 76 -6.88 -0.08 -1.07
CA GLN A 76 -6.65 1.20 -1.71
C GLN A 76 -5.24 1.67 -1.36
N ASN A 77 -4.42 1.95 -2.37
CA ASN A 77 -3.07 2.45 -2.22
C ASN A 77 -3.00 3.90 -2.69
N THR A 78 -2.46 4.78 -1.86
CA THR A 78 -2.29 6.20 -2.18
C THR A 78 -0.87 6.63 -1.88
N ASN A 79 -0.22 7.31 -2.84
CA ASN A 79 1.04 8.00 -2.56
C ASN A 79 0.78 9.19 -1.65
N GLU A 80 1.61 9.37 -0.64
CA GLU A 80 1.64 10.63 0.10
C GLU A 80 2.24 11.71 -0.80
N VAL A 81 1.60 12.88 -0.82
CA VAL A 81 2.11 14.09 -1.46
C VAL A 81 2.42 15.09 -0.36
N SER A 82 3.68 15.52 -0.27
CA SER A 82 4.11 16.49 0.75
C SER A 82 3.23 17.75 0.71
N GLY A 83 2.74 18.18 1.88
CA GLY A 83 1.86 19.34 2.02
C GLY A 83 0.36 19.05 1.93
N ALA A 84 -0.06 17.82 1.62
CA ALA A 84 -1.45 17.40 1.57
C ALA A 84 -1.92 16.70 2.86
N GLU A 85 -1.35 17.04 4.02
CA GLU A 85 -1.78 16.49 5.30
C GLU A 85 -3.14 17.08 5.73
N ALA A 86 -4.22 16.34 5.47
CA ALA A 86 -5.51 16.64 6.05
C ALA A 86 -5.53 16.16 7.51
N ARG A 87 -5.40 17.09 8.46
CA ARG A 87 -5.62 16.78 9.88
C ARG A 87 -7.10 16.49 10.11
N MET A 88 -7.46 15.21 10.20
CA MET A 88 -8.78 14.83 10.67
C MET A 88 -8.89 15.15 12.18
N PRO A 89 -9.91 15.91 12.62
CA PRO A 89 -10.18 16.07 14.04
C PRO A 89 -10.37 14.70 14.69
N ARG A 90 -9.83 14.51 15.91
CA ARG A 90 -10.20 13.34 16.70
C ARG A 90 -11.69 13.46 17.05
N ALA A 91 -12.44 12.39 16.82
CA ALA A 91 -13.80 12.24 17.31
C ALA A 91 -13.83 12.16 18.84
#